data_AF-H8KZC9-F1
#
_entry.id   AF-H8KZC9-F1
#
_cell.length_a   1.000
_cell.length_b   1.000
_cell.length_c   1.000
_cell.angle_alpha   90.00
_cell.angle_beta   90.00
_cell.angle_gamma   90.00
#
_symmetry.space_group_name_H-M   'P 1'
#
loop_
_entity.id
_entity.type
_entity.pdbx_description
1 polymer ?
#
loop_
_entity_poly.entity_id
_entity_poly.type
_entity_poly.pdbx_seq_one_letter_code
_entity_poly.pdbx_strand_id
1 'polypeptide(L)'
;MSENKNDLKAGAGAVPFLPARRRLLLGLATTVAVVEAGALAATPRTGLAATFATSASAVPGSAQAVVPAAILDRFMALSRVMTARADLSAETGARIYQALLAADASRAAAFEALFALPLAERTAEQVLAAARGKGRDGLLHELVAAWYTGTVGQGNQGVLVAYAEALMYRTVSDGLIVPTYGSYGPLWWTGNPPALGIAEHGRQGGMQA
;
A
#
# COMPACT_ATOMS: atom_id res chain seq x y z
N MET A 1 46.98 2.93 17.48
CA MET A 1 45.75 2.15 17.67
C MET A 1 45.26 1.72 16.30
N SER A 2 45.54 0.48 15.89
CA SER A 2 45.08 -0.08 14.61
C SER A 2 43.78 -0.80 14.90
N GLU A 3 42.66 -0.26 14.42
CA GLU A 3 41.34 -0.87 14.57
C GLU A 3 41.16 -1.90 13.44
N ASN A 4 40.98 -3.16 13.83
CA ASN A 4 41.02 -4.32 12.96
C ASN A 4 39.69 -4.44 12.19
N LYS A 5 39.74 -4.40 10.85
CA LYS A 5 38.59 -4.36 9.94
C LYS A 5 37.83 -5.70 9.81
N ASN A 6 38.09 -6.67 10.69
CA ASN A 6 37.57 -8.03 10.60
C ASN A 6 36.37 -8.33 11.51
N ASP A 7 35.92 -7.38 12.32
CA ASP A 7 34.83 -7.62 13.31
C ASP A 7 33.40 -7.46 12.75
N LEU A 8 33.24 -7.16 11.46
CA LEU A 8 31.91 -6.95 10.83
C LEU A 8 31.32 -8.23 10.18
N LYS A 9 31.96 -9.38 10.32
CA LYS A 9 31.38 -10.68 9.91
C LYS A 9 30.68 -11.35 11.10
N ALA A 10 29.50 -10.86 11.47
CA ALA A 10 28.58 -11.61 12.32
C ALA A 10 27.11 -11.30 11.98
N GLY A 11 26.39 -12.31 11.52
CA GLY A 11 24.94 -12.40 11.64
C GLY A 11 24.12 -11.93 10.43
N ALA A 12 24.06 -12.73 9.37
CA ALA A 12 22.89 -12.77 8.49
C ALA A 12 21.73 -13.42 9.27
N GLY A 13 21.13 -12.68 10.20
CA GLY A 13 19.90 -13.04 10.87
C GLY A 13 18.73 -12.45 10.10
N ALA A 14 17.82 -13.29 9.62
CA ALA A 14 16.52 -12.84 9.17
C ALA A 14 15.86 -12.06 10.32
N VAL A 15 15.60 -10.77 10.11
CA VAL A 15 14.92 -9.94 11.11
C VAL A 15 13.45 -10.37 11.09
N PRO A 16 12.92 -11.02 12.16
CA PRO A 16 11.51 -11.38 12.16
C PRO A 16 10.68 -10.10 12.25
N PHE A 17 9.82 -9.88 11.27
CA PHE A 17 8.76 -8.88 11.34
C PHE A 17 7.83 -9.28 12.48
N LEU A 18 7.97 -8.66 13.65
CA LEU A 18 7.06 -8.85 14.78
C LEU A 18 5.71 -8.23 14.39
N PRO A 19 4.60 -8.98 14.31
CA PRO A 19 3.30 -8.39 14.15
C PRO A 19 2.96 -7.60 15.42
N ALA A 20 2.87 -6.28 15.26
CA ALA A 20 2.45 -5.38 16.32
C ALA A 20 1.07 -5.80 16.85
N ARG A 21 1.01 -6.05 18.16
CA ARG A 21 -0.20 -6.44 18.90
C ARG A 21 -1.25 -5.34 18.79
N ARG A 22 -2.19 -5.45 17.85
CA ARG A 22 -3.40 -4.62 17.83
C ARG A 22 -4.30 -5.03 18.99
N ARG A 23 -4.18 -4.31 20.11
CA ARG A 23 -5.17 -4.30 21.20
C ARG A 23 -6.47 -3.70 20.64
N LEU A 24 -7.45 -4.56 20.40
CA LEU A 24 -8.80 -4.17 20.02
C LEU A 24 -9.53 -3.69 21.28
N LEU A 25 -9.73 -2.37 21.44
CA LEU A 25 -10.65 -1.83 22.44
C LEU A 25 -12.04 -1.75 21.81
N LEU A 26 -12.94 -2.61 22.27
CA LEU A 26 -14.34 -2.64 21.87
C LEU A 26 -15.08 -1.49 22.58
N GLY A 27 -15.41 -0.42 21.85
CA GLY A 27 -16.21 0.69 22.37
C GLY A 27 -17.70 0.41 22.20
N LEU A 28 -18.42 0.27 23.31
CA LEU A 28 -19.90 0.25 23.35
C LEU A 28 -20.46 1.58 22.81
N ALA A 29 -21.34 1.49 21.81
CA ALA A 29 -22.09 2.62 21.30
C ALA A 29 -23.26 2.95 22.25
N THR A 30 -23.15 4.02 23.02
CA THR A 30 -24.31 4.66 23.67
C THR A 30 -24.80 5.79 22.78
N THR A 31 -26.01 5.65 22.24
CA THR A 31 -26.73 6.73 21.55
C THR A 31 -27.18 7.76 22.58
N VAL A 32 -26.62 8.98 22.54
CA VAL A 32 -27.18 10.13 23.26
C VAL A 32 -28.05 10.90 22.27
N ALA A 33 -29.36 10.81 22.46
CA ALA A 33 -30.31 11.70 21.84
C ALA A 33 -30.24 13.06 22.56
N VAL A 34 -29.87 14.11 21.84
CA VAL A 34 -29.93 15.49 22.35
C VAL A 34 -31.37 15.98 22.19
N VAL A 35 -32.06 16.15 23.31
CA VAL A 35 -33.31 16.92 23.38
C VAL A 35 -32.92 18.32 23.83
N GLU A 36 -33.08 19.30 22.93
CA GLU A 36 -33.01 20.72 23.30
C GLU A 36 -34.34 21.16 23.93
N ALA A 37 -34.27 21.78 25.11
CA ALA A 37 -35.37 22.53 25.68
C ALA A 37 -34.86 23.69 26.55
N GLY A 38 -35.04 24.91 26.02
CA GLY A 38 -35.69 26.01 26.73
C GLY A 38 -34.91 26.70 27.85
N ALA A 39 -34.36 27.87 27.52
CA ALA A 39 -33.87 28.88 28.47
C ALA A 39 -34.95 29.37 29.45
N LEU A 40 -34.56 29.79 30.66
CA LEU A 40 -34.83 31.14 31.20
C LEU A 40 -34.12 31.41 32.55
N ALA A 41 -33.70 32.67 32.68
CA ALA A 41 -33.60 33.49 33.90
C ALA A 41 -32.28 33.56 34.72
N ALA A 42 -31.71 34.76 34.63
CA ALA A 42 -31.27 35.66 35.72
C ALA A 42 -29.87 35.48 36.37
N THR A 43 -29.05 36.51 36.12
CA THR A 43 -27.70 36.88 36.63
C THR A 43 -27.68 37.33 38.10
N PRO A 44 -26.56 37.79 38.72
CA PRO A 44 -25.11 37.71 38.40
C PRO A 44 -24.22 37.30 39.61
N ARG A 45 -23.08 36.63 39.40
CA ARG A 45 -21.90 36.80 40.27
C ARG A 45 -20.62 36.27 39.63
N THR A 46 -19.68 37.18 39.42
CA THR A 46 -18.21 37.03 39.38
C THR A 46 -17.64 35.62 39.20
N GLY A 47 -17.04 35.41 38.04
CA GLY A 47 -16.08 34.34 37.79
C GLY A 47 -15.64 34.36 36.33
N LEU A 48 -14.53 35.03 36.03
CA LEU A 48 -13.88 34.94 34.72
C LEU A 48 -13.25 33.54 34.59
N ALA A 49 -14.07 32.53 34.33
CA ALA A 49 -13.62 31.22 33.89
C ALA A 49 -13.48 31.27 32.37
N ALA A 50 -12.26 31.48 31.87
CA ALA A 50 -11.94 31.28 30.47
C ALA A 50 -12.08 29.78 30.16
N THR A 51 -13.29 29.35 29.80
CA THR A 51 -13.51 27.99 29.31
C THR A 51 -12.93 27.94 27.90
N PHE A 52 -11.72 27.42 27.77
CA PHE A 52 -11.22 26.98 26.47
C PHE A 52 -12.12 25.83 26.02
N ALA A 53 -13.07 26.14 25.13
CA ALA A 53 -13.83 25.14 24.42
C ALA A 53 -12.84 24.42 23.48
N THR A 54 -12.29 23.31 23.97
CA THR A 54 -11.53 22.39 23.12
C THR A 54 -12.53 21.75 22.16
N SER A 55 -12.72 22.38 21.00
CA SER A 55 -13.39 21.76 19.86
C SER A 55 -12.52 20.58 19.41
N ALA A 56 -12.78 19.41 20.00
CA ALA A 56 -12.29 18.15 19.49
C ALA A 56 -12.95 17.94 18.13
N SER A 57 -12.26 18.36 17.07
CA SER A 57 -12.54 17.95 15.71
C SER A 57 -12.35 16.43 15.67
N ALA A 58 -13.44 15.70 15.89
CA ALA A 58 -13.49 14.28 15.59
C ALA A 58 -13.19 14.14 14.10
N VAL A 59 -11.97 13.72 13.77
CA VAL A 59 -11.65 13.24 12.43
C VAL A 59 -12.59 12.05 12.22
N PRO A 60 -13.56 12.12 11.30
CA PRO A 60 -14.41 10.97 11.02
C PRO A 60 -13.47 9.86 10.54
N GLY A 61 -13.26 8.85 11.38
CA GLY A 61 -12.64 7.61 10.95
C GLY A 61 -13.56 7.01 9.90
N SER A 62 -13.14 7.04 8.64
CA SER A 62 -13.88 6.39 7.57
C SER A 62 -13.95 4.91 7.91
N ALA A 63 -15.14 4.43 8.26
CA ALA A 63 -15.40 3.01 8.37
C ALA A 63 -15.13 2.40 7.00
N GLN A 64 -13.99 1.72 6.85
CA GLN A 64 -13.65 1.04 5.61
C GLN A 64 -14.64 -0.10 5.41
N ALA A 65 -15.37 -0.05 4.30
CA ALA A 65 -16.29 -1.11 3.93
C ALA A 65 -15.51 -2.42 3.86
N VAL A 66 -16.00 -3.47 4.51
CA VAL A 66 -15.33 -4.77 4.49
C VAL A 66 -15.56 -5.41 3.12
N VAL A 67 -14.49 -5.72 2.39
CA VAL A 67 -14.60 -6.48 1.13
C VAL A 67 -14.95 -7.94 1.47
N PRO A 68 -16.01 -8.52 0.90
CA PRO A 68 -16.34 -9.92 1.12
C PRO A 68 -15.17 -10.84 0.75
N ALA A 69 -14.87 -11.85 1.58
CA ALA A 69 -13.70 -12.73 1.40
C ALA A 69 -13.65 -13.37 0.01
N ALA A 70 -14.78 -13.91 -0.48
CA ALA A 70 -14.85 -14.53 -1.80
C ALA A 70 -14.60 -13.56 -2.98
N ILE A 71 -14.86 -12.26 -2.80
CA ILE A 71 -14.53 -11.23 -3.80
C ILE A 71 -13.04 -10.94 -3.74
N LEU A 72 -12.50 -10.79 -2.53
CA LEU A 72 -11.08 -10.56 -2.32
C LEU A 72 -10.24 -11.70 -2.89
N ASP A 73 -10.61 -12.95 -2.67
CA ASP A 73 -9.88 -14.11 -3.20
C ASP A 73 -9.79 -14.10 -4.74
N ARG A 74 -10.90 -13.73 -5.41
CA ARG A 74 -10.94 -13.59 -6.88
C ARG A 74 -10.09 -12.41 -7.37
N PHE A 75 -10.16 -11.27 -6.68
CA PHE A 75 -9.30 -10.12 -6.95
C PHE A 75 -7.81 -10.45 -6.77
N MET A 76 -7.47 -11.18 -5.71
CA MET A 76 -6.10 -11.62 -5.44
C MET A 76 -5.63 -12.67 -6.47
N ALA A 77 -6.49 -13.58 -6.91
CA ALA A 77 -6.16 -14.51 -8.00
C ALA A 77 -5.81 -13.76 -9.29
N LEU A 78 -6.65 -12.80 -9.69
CA LEU A 78 -6.39 -11.96 -10.86
C LEU A 78 -5.10 -11.15 -10.70
N SER A 79 -4.91 -10.52 -9.53
CA SER A 79 -3.72 -9.71 -9.24
C SER A 79 -2.43 -10.50 -9.33
N ARG A 80 -2.41 -11.73 -8.81
CA ARG A 80 -1.22 -12.60 -8.86
C ARG A 80 -0.84 -12.98 -10.28
N VAL A 81 -1.83 -13.29 -11.14
CA VAL A 81 -1.58 -13.57 -12.56
C VAL A 81 -1.05 -12.32 -13.26
N MET A 82 -1.72 -11.18 -13.10
CA MET A 82 -1.37 -9.95 -13.81
C MET A 82 -0.03 -9.33 -13.39
N THR A 83 0.41 -9.56 -12.15
CA THR A 83 1.70 -9.06 -11.63
C THR A 83 2.80 -10.11 -11.64
N ALA A 84 2.48 -11.37 -11.97
CA ALA A 84 3.38 -12.52 -11.82
C ALA A 84 4.01 -12.65 -10.41
N ARG A 85 3.27 -12.24 -9.37
CA ARG A 85 3.71 -12.31 -7.96
C ARG A 85 2.77 -13.22 -7.19
N ALA A 86 3.30 -14.22 -6.49
CA ALA A 86 2.49 -15.09 -5.62
C ALA A 86 2.28 -14.50 -4.21
N ASP A 87 3.17 -13.61 -3.79
CA ASP A 87 3.36 -13.13 -2.42
C ASP A 87 2.74 -11.74 -2.19
N LEU A 88 1.53 -11.53 -2.71
CA LEU A 88 0.81 -10.26 -2.54
C LEU A 88 0.06 -10.21 -1.20
N SER A 89 0.12 -9.06 -0.52
CA SER A 89 -0.62 -8.82 0.73
C SER A 89 -2.12 -8.70 0.48
N ALA A 90 -2.92 -9.53 1.15
CA ALA A 90 -4.39 -9.48 1.06
C ALA A 90 -4.97 -8.17 1.63
N GLU A 91 -4.33 -7.59 2.66
CA GLU A 91 -4.73 -6.30 3.24
C GLU A 91 -4.57 -5.17 2.22
N THR A 92 -3.41 -5.11 1.55
CA THR A 92 -3.13 -4.13 0.50
C THR A 92 -4.04 -4.35 -0.71
N GLY A 93 -4.27 -5.60 -1.09
CA GLY A 93 -5.21 -5.96 -2.16
C GLY A 93 -6.64 -5.47 -1.88
N ALA A 94 -7.13 -5.66 -0.65
CA ALA A 94 -8.46 -5.18 -0.26
C ALA A 94 -8.58 -3.64 -0.36
N ARG A 95 -7.54 -2.91 0.05
CA ARG A 95 -7.52 -1.43 -0.06
C ARG A 95 -7.44 -0.97 -1.51
N ILE A 96 -6.62 -1.61 -2.34
CA ILE A 96 -6.53 -1.30 -3.78
C ILE A 96 -7.90 -1.53 -4.44
N TYR A 97 -8.54 -2.67 -4.17
CA TYR A 97 -9.85 -2.97 -4.72
C TYR A 97 -10.90 -1.92 -4.31
N GLN A 98 -10.94 -1.55 -3.03
CA GLN A 98 -11.85 -0.48 -2.56
C GLN A 98 -11.57 0.86 -3.24
N ALA A 99 -10.29 1.26 -3.35
CA ALA A 99 -9.92 2.52 -4.00
C ALA A 99 -10.30 2.53 -5.49
N LEU A 100 -10.15 1.40 -6.19
CA LEU A 100 -10.58 1.25 -7.58
C LEU A 100 -12.09 1.44 -7.73
N LEU A 101 -12.90 0.85 -6.83
CA LEU A 101 -14.35 1.02 -6.84
C LEU A 101 -14.80 2.42 -6.40
N ALA A 102 -14.08 3.05 -5.47
CA ALA A 102 -14.39 4.40 -5.02
C ALA A 102 -14.15 5.44 -6.13
N ALA A 103 -13.15 5.20 -7.00
CA ALA A 103 -12.88 6.06 -8.14
C ALA A 103 -13.91 5.89 -9.28
N ASP A 104 -14.50 4.70 -9.44
CA ASP A 104 -15.66 4.47 -10.33
C ASP A 104 -16.42 3.21 -9.90
N ALA A 105 -17.64 3.38 -9.40
CA ALA A 105 -18.47 2.28 -8.91
C ALA A 105 -18.88 1.29 -10.02
N SER A 106 -18.89 1.71 -11.29
CA SER A 106 -19.21 0.84 -12.43
C SER A 106 -18.19 -0.28 -12.62
N ARG A 107 -16.97 -0.11 -12.09
CA ARG A 107 -15.89 -1.10 -12.14
C ARG A 107 -16.23 -2.40 -11.41
N ALA A 108 -17.18 -2.39 -10.46
CA ALA A 108 -17.62 -3.62 -9.80
C ALA A 108 -18.12 -4.67 -10.81
N ALA A 109 -18.95 -4.24 -11.77
CA ALA A 109 -19.45 -5.14 -12.82
C ALA A 109 -18.35 -5.55 -13.81
N ALA A 110 -17.38 -4.66 -14.08
CA ALA A 110 -16.23 -4.98 -14.92
C ALA A 110 -15.33 -6.04 -14.27
N PHE A 111 -15.10 -5.94 -12.96
CA PHE A 111 -14.33 -6.93 -12.20
C PHE A 111 -15.03 -8.28 -12.14
N GLU A 112 -16.34 -8.35 -11.92
CA GLU A 112 -17.07 -9.62 -11.96
C GLU A 112 -16.90 -10.32 -13.32
N ALA A 113 -16.95 -9.58 -14.43
CA ALA A 113 -16.68 -10.13 -15.76
C ALA A 113 -15.23 -10.62 -15.93
N LEU A 114 -14.25 -9.93 -15.33
CA LEU A 114 -12.85 -10.39 -15.32
C LEU A 114 -12.66 -11.63 -14.43
N PHE A 115 -13.37 -11.72 -13.31
CA PHE A 115 -13.33 -12.88 -12.42
C PHE A 115 -13.94 -14.15 -13.04
N ALA A 116 -14.82 -13.99 -14.03
CA ALA A 116 -15.36 -15.11 -14.80
C ALA A 116 -14.37 -15.70 -15.82
N LEU A 117 -13.23 -15.04 -16.07
CA LEU A 117 -12.19 -15.58 -16.93
C LEU A 117 -11.51 -16.77 -16.23
N PRO A 118 -11.27 -17.90 -16.92
CA PRO A 118 -10.53 -19.01 -16.33
C PRO A 118 -9.07 -18.61 -16.20
N LEU A 119 -8.63 -18.28 -14.99
CA LEU A 119 -7.27 -17.81 -14.71
C LEU A 119 -6.25 -18.93 -14.57
N ALA A 120 -6.69 -20.15 -14.26
CA ALA A 120 -5.81 -21.31 -14.16
C ALA A 120 -5.05 -21.51 -15.47
N GLU A 121 -3.73 -21.66 -15.36
CA GLU A 121 -2.79 -21.87 -16.48
C GLU A 121 -2.68 -20.73 -17.50
N ARG A 122 -3.35 -19.59 -17.28
CA ARG A 122 -3.21 -18.43 -18.16
C ARG A 122 -2.03 -17.56 -17.78
N THR A 123 -1.35 -17.05 -18.80
CA THR A 123 -0.38 -15.96 -18.64
C THR A 123 -1.09 -14.60 -18.56
N ALA A 124 -0.40 -13.57 -18.06
CA ALA A 124 -0.92 -12.22 -18.00
C ALA A 124 -1.31 -11.69 -19.40
N GLU A 125 -0.53 -12.04 -20.44
CA GLU A 125 -0.80 -11.64 -21.83
C GLU A 125 -2.10 -12.25 -22.35
N GLN A 126 -2.37 -13.52 -22.02
CA GLN A 126 -3.59 -14.20 -22.42
C GLN A 126 -4.83 -13.61 -21.72
N VAL A 127 -4.70 -13.23 -20.44
CA VAL A 127 -5.77 -12.54 -19.69
C VAL A 127 -6.02 -11.15 -20.28
N LEU A 128 -4.95 -10.40 -20.56
CA LEU A 128 -5.03 -9.07 -21.17
C LEU A 128 -5.68 -9.12 -22.57
N ALA A 129 -5.30 -10.09 -23.39
CA ALA A 129 -5.89 -10.28 -24.73
C ALA A 129 -7.41 -10.57 -24.64
N ALA A 130 -7.82 -11.45 -23.72
CA ALA A 130 -9.23 -11.75 -23.49
C ALA A 130 -10.02 -10.52 -23.00
N ALA A 131 -9.44 -9.73 -22.08
CA ALA A 131 -10.04 -8.51 -21.58
C ALA A 131 -10.16 -7.41 -22.66
N ARG A 132 -9.13 -7.26 -23.52
CA ARG A 132 -9.14 -6.32 -24.65
C ARG A 132 -10.26 -6.62 -25.64
N GLY A 133 -10.49 -7.89 -25.98
CA GLY A 133 -11.61 -8.30 -26.83
C GLY A 133 -12.99 -7.91 -26.29
N LYS A 134 -13.06 -7.45 -25.04
CA LYS A 134 -14.27 -7.00 -24.35
C LYS A 134 -14.16 -5.57 -23.80
N GLY A 135 -13.16 -4.80 -24.21
CA GLY A 135 -12.94 -3.39 -23.81
C GLY A 135 -12.61 -3.19 -22.32
N ARG A 136 -11.94 -4.15 -21.68
CA ARG A 136 -11.63 -4.14 -20.23
C ARG A 136 -10.12 -4.10 -19.92
N ASP A 137 -9.29 -3.94 -20.93
CA ASP A 137 -7.83 -3.85 -20.78
C ASP A 137 -7.40 -2.62 -19.97
N GLY A 138 -8.11 -1.49 -20.10
CA GLY A 138 -7.88 -0.31 -19.26
C GLY A 138 -7.94 -0.60 -17.75
N LEU A 139 -8.94 -1.37 -17.30
CA LEU A 139 -9.07 -1.72 -15.88
C LEU A 139 -7.95 -2.66 -15.40
N LEU A 140 -7.46 -3.56 -16.27
CA LEU A 140 -6.30 -4.39 -15.95
C LEU A 140 -5.01 -3.56 -15.85
N HIS A 141 -4.83 -2.57 -16.72
CA HIS A 141 -3.72 -1.63 -16.64
C HIS A 141 -3.78 -0.80 -15.34
N GLU A 142 -4.95 -0.32 -14.95
CA GLU A 142 -5.14 0.38 -13.68
C GLU A 142 -4.84 -0.52 -12.48
N LEU A 143 -5.28 -1.78 -12.51
CA LEU A 143 -4.97 -2.76 -11.46
C LEU A 143 -3.46 -2.96 -11.31
N VAL A 144 -2.74 -3.17 -12.43
CA VAL A 144 -1.28 -3.37 -12.40
C VAL A 144 -0.58 -2.09 -11.94
N ALA A 145 -1.00 -0.94 -12.47
CA ALA A 145 -0.45 0.36 -12.05
C ALA A 145 -0.64 0.59 -10.55
N ALA A 146 -1.81 0.25 -9.99
CA ALA A 146 -2.09 0.36 -8.56
C ALA A 146 -1.16 -0.51 -7.70
N TRP A 147 -0.84 -1.74 -8.13
CA TRP A 147 0.11 -2.59 -7.41
C TRP A 147 1.55 -2.07 -7.49
N TYR A 148 1.98 -1.62 -8.66
CA TYR A 148 3.35 -1.15 -8.86
C TYR A 148 3.63 0.21 -8.24
N THR A 149 2.65 1.11 -8.28
CA THR A 149 2.78 2.46 -7.74
C THR A 149 2.23 2.61 -6.33
N GLY A 150 1.42 1.65 -5.89
CA GLY A 150 0.66 1.76 -4.65
C GLY A 150 -0.35 2.91 -4.64
N THR A 151 -0.67 3.49 -5.80
CA THR A 151 -1.60 4.61 -5.96
C THR A 151 -2.69 4.24 -6.95
N VAL A 152 -3.94 4.59 -6.64
CA VAL A 152 -5.09 4.43 -7.55
C VAL A 152 -5.52 5.80 -8.07
N GLY A 153 -5.74 5.92 -9.38
CA GLY A 153 -6.06 7.20 -10.01
C GLY A 153 -4.82 8.02 -10.36
N GLN A 154 -5.02 9.28 -10.73
CA GLN A 154 -3.96 10.17 -11.22
C GLN A 154 -4.16 11.59 -10.71
N GLY A 155 -3.07 12.37 -10.69
CA GLY A 155 -3.07 13.77 -10.26
C GLY A 155 -3.66 13.97 -8.86
N ASN A 156 -4.41 15.05 -8.67
CA ASN A 156 -4.99 15.41 -7.36
C ASN A 156 -6.10 14.46 -6.87
N GLN A 157 -6.56 13.53 -7.72
CA GLN A 157 -7.54 12.51 -7.35
C GLN A 157 -6.87 11.16 -7.05
N GLY A 158 -5.53 11.10 -7.09
CA GLY A 158 -4.77 9.90 -6.75
C GLY A 158 -4.90 9.55 -5.28
N VAL A 159 -5.25 8.30 -5.00
CA VAL A 159 -5.33 7.75 -3.64
C VAL A 159 -4.10 6.89 -3.39
N LEU A 160 -3.23 7.33 -2.49
CA LEU A 160 -2.09 6.52 -2.04
C LEU A 160 -2.57 5.42 -1.10
N VAL A 161 -2.50 4.17 -1.57
CA VAL A 161 -2.92 2.97 -0.84
C VAL A 161 -1.75 2.32 -0.10
N ALA A 162 -0.59 2.26 -0.76
CA ALA A 162 0.62 1.66 -0.23
C ALA A 162 1.85 2.44 -0.70
N TYR A 163 2.73 2.80 0.21
CA TYR A 163 3.98 3.48 -0.15
C TYR A 163 5.16 2.51 -0.13
N ALA A 164 5.53 2.03 1.06
CA ALA A 164 6.67 1.13 1.21
C ALA A 164 6.47 -0.25 0.55
N GLU A 165 5.22 -0.71 0.43
CA GLU A 165 4.88 -2.01 -0.14
C GLU A 165 4.66 -1.99 -1.67
N ALA A 166 4.78 -0.82 -2.32
CA ALA A 166 4.59 -0.70 -3.77
C ALA A 166 5.59 -1.59 -4.54
N LEU A 167 5.10 -2.37 -5.51
CA LEU A 167 5.90 -3.43 -6.13
C LEU A 167 7.11 -2.89 -6.91
N MET A 168 7.09 -1.64 -7.38
CA MET A 168 8.22 -1.06 -8.11
C MET A 168 9.51 -1.00 -7.28
N TYR A 169 9.40 -0.90 -5.95
CA TYR A 169 10.59 -0.82 -5.10
C TYR A 169 11.24 -2.20 -4.90
N ARG A 170 10.49 -3.29 -5.11
CA ARG A 170 11.01 -4.64 -4.91
C ARG A 170 12.06 -5.01 -5.94
N THR A 171 11.89 -4.58 -7.18
CA THR A 171 12.79 -4.91 -8.31
C THR A 171 14.17 -4.28 -8.20
N VAL A 172 14.33 -3.29 -7.32
CA VAL A 172 15.58 -2.53 -7.12
C VAL A 172 16.05 -2.57 -5.67
N SER A 173 15.45 -3.43 -4.83
CA SER A 173 15.64 -3.42 -3.38
C SER A 173 17.04 -3.83 -2.91
N ASP A 174 17.84 -4.43 -3.79
CA ASP A 174 19.24 -4.79 -3.56
C ASP A 174 20.19 -3.58 -3.69
N GLY A 175 19.80 -2.56 -4.44
CA GLY A 175 20.63 -1.37 -4.70
C GLY A 175 19.99 -0.04 -4.33
N LEU A 176 18.68 0.03 -4.15
CA LEU A 176 17.93 1.24 -3.85
C LEU A 176 17.03 1.06 -2.62
N ILE A 177 16.95 2.13 -1.84
CA ILE A 177 16.01 2.24 -0.73
C ILE A 177 14.67 2.77 -1.22
N VAL A 178 13.59 2.47 -0.49
CA VAL A 178 12.34 3.23 -0.63
C VAL A 178 12.63 4.69 -0.25
N PRO A 179 12.26 5.69 -1.08
CA PRO A 179 12.54 7.08 -0.76
C PRO A 179 11.95 7.46 0.60
N THR A 180 12.60 8.38 1.33
CA THR A 180 12.29 8.79 2.71
C THR A 180 12.59 7.75 3.81
N TYR A 181 12.81 6.48 3.46
CA TYR A 181 13.16 5.43 4.43
C TYR A 181 14.68 5.30 4.53
N GLY A 182 15.26 5.99 5.51
CA GLY A 182 16.69 5.88 5.83
C GLY A 182 17.08 4.43 6.09
N SER A 183 17.88 3.86 5.20
CA SER A 183 18.47 2.51 5.35
C SER A 183 19.97 2.59 5.09
N TYR A 184 20.73 1.60 5.54
CA TYR A 184 22.18 1.44 5.32
C TYR A 184 23.10 2.55 5.86
N GLY A 185 22.57 3.51 6.63
CA GLY A 185 23.35 4.58 7.24
C GLY A 185 23.67 5.74 6.27
N PRO A 186 24.32 6.82 6.76
CA PRO A 186 24.71 7.95 5.92
C PRO A 186 25.74 7.52 4.87
N LEU A 187 25.69 8.17 3.69
CA LEU A 187 26.63 7.96 2.57
C LEU A 187 26.67 6.52 2.00
N TRP A 188 25.65 5.69 2.24
CA TRP A 188 25.60 4.30 1.77
C TRP A 188 25.79 4.16 0.25
N TRP A 189 25.40 5.18 -0.52
CA TRP A 189 25.51 5.24 -1.99
C TRP A 189 26.95 5.37 -2.51
N THR A 190 27.96 5.50 -1.64
CA THR A 190 29.38 5.52 -2.03
C THR A 190 29.99 4.13 -2.18
N GLY A 191 29.27 3.08 -1.76
CA GLY A 191 29.68 1.69 -1.97
C GLY A 191 29.50 1.25 -3.43
N ASN A 192 30.14 0.13 -3.79
CA ASN A 192 29.89 -0.48 -5.09
C ASN A 192 28.42 -0.93 -5.21
N PRO A 193 27.78 -0.76 -6.38
CA PRO A 193 26.46 -1.33 -6.60
C PRO A 193 26.50 -2.86 -6.53
N PRO A 194 25.37 -3.51 -6.22
CA PRO A 194 25.26 -4.95 -6.29
C PRO A 194 25.65 -5.47 -7.68
N ALA A 195 26.26 -6.66 -7.72
CA ALA A 195 26.65 -7.28 -8.98
C ALA A 195 25.42 -7.58 -9.84
N LEU A 196 25.44 -7.17 -11.10
CA LEU A 196 24.28 -7.22 -11.99
C LEU A 196 23.83 -8.64 -12.39
N GLY A 197 24.62 -9.68 -12.06
CA GLY A 197 24.29 -11.08 -12.37
C GLY A 197 24.20 -11.41 -13.87
N ILE A 198 24.50 -10.45 -14.75
CA ILE A 198 24.54 -10.59 -16.20
C ILE A 198 25.99 -10.55 -16.68
N ALA A 199 26.31 -11.30 -17.73
CA ALA A 199 27.60 -11.20 -18.37
C ALA A 199 27.78 -9.77 -18.90
N GLU A 200 28.76 -9.03 -18.38
CA GLU A 200 29.10 -7.71 -18.88
C GLU A 200 29.63 -7.85 -20.31
N HIS A 201 28.78 -7.62 -21.31
CA HIS A 201 29.16 -7.67 -22.72
C HIS A 201 30.03 -6.46 -23.17
N GLY A 202 30.79 -5.85 -22.26
CA GLY A 202 31.37 -4.53 -22.47
C GLY A 202 32.70 -4.25 -21.81
N ARG A 203 33.48 -5.27 -21.42
CA ARG A 203 34.85 -5.04 -20.90
C ARG A 203 35.86 -6.07 -21.41
N GLN A 204 35.96 -6.20 -22.72
CA GLN A 204 37.21 -6.63 -23.35
C GLN A 204 37.96 -5.39 -23.83
N GLY A 205 38.82 -4.83 -22.99
CA GLY A 205 39.60 -3.65 -23.34
C GLY A 205 40.30 -2.99 -22.16
N GLY A 206 41.41 -3.59 -21.72
CA GLY A 206 42.60 -2.96 -21.13
C GLY A 206 42.47 -1.90 -20.04
N MET A 207 43.09 -2.15 -18.88
CA MET A 207 44.28 -1.37 -18.51
C MET A 207 45.12 -2.20 -17.52
N GLN A 208 46.21 -2.77 -18.04
CA GLN A 208 47.40 -3.02 -17.25
C GLN A 208 48.06 -1.65 -17.01
N ALA A 209 48.30 -1.31 -15.76
CA ALA A 209 49.29 -0.34 -15.33
C ALA A 209 49.83 -0.80 -13.97
#